data_AF-A0A7K0UN56-F1
#
_entry.id   AF-A0A7K0UN56-F1
#
_cell.length_a   1.000
_cell.length_b   1.000
_cell.length_c   1.000
_cell.angle_alpha   90.00
_cell.angle_beta   90.00
_cell.angle_gamma   90.00
#
_symmetry.space_group_name_H-M   'P 1'
#
loop_
_entity.id
_entity.type
_entity.pdbx_description
1 polymer ?
#
loop_
_entity_poly.entity_id
_entity_poly.type
_entity_poly.pdbx_seq_one_letter_code
_entity_poly.pdbx_strand_id
1 'polypeptide(L)'
;MMTDSNLQNDVIALVRDLRNHRSVETNWPAFRELVETHLPELLRTVSTRWLISICDTYVDFGEPLRARHAMSISFFVNMLRLAETVKYVRPDVSAERLAEARGALIPLYDEVCTFSIDKQDVFLNLTRRFNALLCDDPVMEAIWREILKRLHAGNNVITEMAHGSPVEARYFPLDPRGLTDNYGR
;
A
#
# COMPACT_ATOMS: atom_id res chain seq x y z
N MET A 1 -31.36 -5.12 -0.55
CA MET A 1 -30.01 -5.29 0.03
C MET A 1 -29.14 -5.92 -1.05
N MET A 2 -28.11 -5.22 -1.51
CA MET A 2 -27.19 -5.73 -2.55
C MET A 2 -26.32 -6.84 -1.92
N THR A 3 -26.09 -7.94 -2.64
CA THR A 3 -25.21 -9.01 -2.13
C THR A 3 -23.73 -8.63 -2.32
N ASP A 4 -22.84 -9.14 -1.45
CA ASP A 4 -21.39 -8.89 -1.53
C ASP A 4 -20.80 -9.19 -2.92
N SER A 5 -21.30 -10.24 -3.61
CA SER A 5 -20.86 -10.59 -4.97
C SER A 5 -21.37 -9.62 -6.05
N ASN A 6 -22.55 -9.01 -5.88
CA ASN A 6 -23.07 -8.04 -6.85
C ASN A 6 -22.27 -6.74 -6.78
N LEU A 7 -22.00 -6.27 -5.55
CA LEU A 7 -21.23 -5.06 -5.30
C LEU A 7 -19.81 -5.11 -5.91
N GLN A 8 -19.12 -6.24 -5.73
CA GLN A 8 -17.81 -6.44 -6.33
C GLN A 8 -17.87 -6.40 -7.87
N ASN A 9 -18.85 -7.05 -8.48
CA ASN A 9 -18.97 -7.07 -9.94
C ASN A 9 -19.27 -5.67 -10.50
N ASP A 10 -20.12 -4.91 -9.81
CA ASP A 10 -20.52 -3.57 -10.23
C ASP A 10 -19.34 -2.59 -10.19
N VAL A 11 -18.54 -2.59 -9.10
CA VAL A 11 -17.36 -1.71 -9.02
C VAL A 11 -16.32 -2.09 -10.07
N ILE A 12 -16.14 -3.39 -10.35
CA ILE A 12 -15.22 -3.88 -11.38
C ILE A 12 -15.65 -3.42 -12.77
N ALA A 13 -16.94 -3.49 -13.07
CA ALA A 13 -17.49 -3.02 -14.34
C ALA A 13 -17.26 -1.51 -14.51
N LEU A 14 -17.53 -0.72 -13.48
CA LEU A 14 -17.31 0.73 -13.51
C LEU A 14 -15.84 1.10 -13.66
N VAL A 15 -14.93 0.45 -12.93
CA VAL A 15 -13.47 0.62 -13.09
C VAL A 15 -13.04 0.34 -14.53
N ARG A 16 -13.50 -0.78 -15.11
CA ARG A 16 -13.18 -1.15 -16.48
C ARG A 16 -13.67 -0.09 -17.47
N ASP A 17 -14.91 0.37 -17.32
CA ASP A 17 -15.51 1.30 -18.26
C ASP A 17 -14.87 2.70 -18.15
N LEU A 18 -14.58 3.16 -16.94
CA LEU A 18 -13.86 4.42 -16.69
C LEU A 18 -12.43 4.40 -17.22
N ARG A 19 -11.67 3.32 -17.00
CA ARG A 19 -10.32 3.17 -17.54
C ARG A 19 -10.28 3.22 -19.08
N ASN A 20 -11.37 2.86 -19.73
CA ASN A 20 -11.52 2.94 -21.19
C ASN A 20 -12.25 4.23 -21.64
N HIS A 21 -12.39 5.23 -20.76
CA HIS A 21 -13.09 6.49 -20.99
C HIS A 21 -14.51 6.34 -21.54
N ARG A 22 -15.22 5.26 -21.15
CA ARG A 22 -16.60 5.02 -21.58
C ARG A 22 -17.58 5.72 -20.65
N SER A 23 -18.48 6.51 -21.24
CA SER A 23 -19.59 7.19 -20.54
C SER A 23 -19.16 7.85 -19.22
N VAL A 24 -18.02 8.56 -19.22
CA VAL A 24 -17.39 9.10 -18.00
C VAL A 24 -18.37 9.95 -17.19
N GLU A 25 -19.16 10.80 -17.84
CA GLU A 25 -20.16 11.67 -17.21
C GLU A 25 -21.19 10.92 -16.37
N THR A 26 -21.49 9.66 -16.72
CA THR A 26 -22.42 8.79 -15.97
C THR A 26 -21.68 7.84 -15.03
N ASN A 27 -20.60 7.23 -15.50
CA ASN A 27 -19.90 6.19 -14.76
C ASN A 27 -19.08 6.73 -13.59
N TRP A 28 -18.57 7.96 -13.68
CA TRP A 28 -17.77 8.54 -12.59
C TRP A 28 -18.62 8.84 -11.34
N PRO A 29 -19.76 9.55 -11.44
CA PRO A 29 -20.66 9.71 -10.31
C PRO A 29 -21.11 8.37 -9.71
N ALA A 30 -21.49 7.41 -10.55
CA ALA A 30 -21.91 6.07 -10.11
C ALA A 30 -20.80 5.32 -9.37
N PHE A 31 -19.57 5.37 -9.89
CA PHE A 31 -18.39 4.77 -9.25
C PHE A 31 -18.13 5.40 -7.88
N ARG A 32 -18.12 6.73 -7.79
CA ARG A 32 -17.92 7.43 -6.52
C ARG A 32 -19.00 7.07 -5.51
N GLU A 33 -20.26 7.11 -5.91
CA GLU A 33 -21.38 6.76 -5.03
C GLU A 33 -21.24 5.33 -4.51
N LEU A 34 -20.94 4.38 -5.40
CA LEU A 34 -20.76 2.97 -5.04
C LEU A 34 -19.60 2.78 -4.05
N VAL A 35 -18.44 3.39 -4.33
CA VAL A 35 -17.24 3.22 -3.51
C VAL A 35 -17.40 3.92 -2.16
N GLU A 36 -17.86 5.17 -2.14
CA GLU A 36 -17.92 5.97 -0.92
C GLU A 36 -19.04 5.50 0.02
N THR A 37 -20.14 4.97 -0.53
CA THR A 37 -21.28 4.46 0.26
C THR A 37 -21.04 3.05 0.81
N HIS A 38 -20.41 2.19 0.01
CA HIS A 38 -20.24 0.77 0.33
C HIS A 38 -18.78 0.39 0.61
N LEU A 39 -17.97 1.37 1.04
CA LEU A 39 -16.55 1.17 1.29
C LEU A 39 -16.28 0.00 2.25
N PRO A 40 -16.96 -0.12 3.41
CA PRO A 40 -16.68 -1.22 4.34
C PRO A 40 -16.91 -2.60 3.73
N GLU A 41 -17.95 -2.77 2.91
CA GLU A 41 -18.22 -4.01 2.19
C GLU A 41 -17.17 -4.28 1.11
N LEU A 42 -16.82 -3.27 0.31
CA LEU A 42 -15.77 -3.38 -0.71
C LEU A 42 -14.43 -3.77 -0.11
N LEU A 43 -14.03 -3.17 1.02
CA LEU A 43 -12.81 -3.51 1.74
C LEU A 43 -12.79 -4.97 2.23
N ARG A 44 -13.93 -5.64 2.37
CA ARG A 44 -13.97 -7.08 2.73
C ARG A 44 -13.96 -7.99 1.50
N THR A 45 -14.52 -7.54 0.39
CA THR A 45 -14.86 -8.42 -0.75
C THR A 45 -13.87 -8.31 -1.91
N VAL A 46 -13.36 -7.11 -2.23
CA VAL A 46 -12.48 -6.94 -3.39
C VAL A 46 -11.02 -7.22 -3.02
N SER A 47 -10.28 -7.83 -3.93
CA SER A 47 -8.84 -8.11 -3.73
C SER A 47 -7.98 -6.84 -3.70
N THR A 48 -6.75 -6.93 -3.20
CA THR A 48 -5.82 -5.78 -3.17
C THR A 48 -5.61 -5.21 -4.58
N ARG A 49 -5.57 -6.07 -5.60
CA ARG A 49 -5.50 -5.65 -7.00
C ARG A 49 -6.63 -4.70 -7.38
N TRP A 50 -7.86 -4.99 -6.95
CA TRP A 50 -9.01 -4.14 -7.24
C TRP A 50 -9.06 -2.88 -6.38
N LEU A 51 -8.58 -2.91 -5.13
CA LEU A 51 -8.36 -1.70 -4.34
C LEU A 51 -7.39 -0.74 -5.05
N ILE A 52 -6.32 -1.27 -5.65
CA ILE A 52 -5.41 -0.45 -6.46
C ILE A 52 -6.10 0.09 -7.71
N SER A 53 -6.92 -0.69 -8.40
CA SER A 53 -7.68 -0.18 -9.55
C SER A 53 -8.71 0.91 -9.14
N ILE A 54 -9.27 0.84 -7.93
CA ILE A 54 -10.09 1.91 -7.36
C ILE A 54 -9.23 3.17 -7.16
N CYS A 55 -8.04 3.04 -6.57
CA CYS A 55 -7.11 4.16 -6.43
C CYS A 55 -6.75 4.77 -7.79
N ASP A 56 -6.34 3.96 -8.77
CA ASP A 56 -6.01 4.44 -10.12
C ASP A 56 -7.20 5.19 -10.75
N THR A 57 -8.44 4.71 -10.53
CA THR A 57 -9.65 5.42 -10.99
C THR A 57 -9.80 6.80 -10.32
N TYR A 58 -9.50 6.92 -9.01
CA TYR A 58 -9.45 8.21 -8.33
C TYR A 58 -8.30 9.10 -8.78
N VAL A 59 -7.18 8.55 -9.27
CA VAL A 59 -6.10 9.33 -9.86
C VAL A 59 -6.57 10.01 -11.14
N ASP A 60 -7.27 9.28 -12.00
CA ASP A 60 -7.68 9.75 -13.33
C ASP A 60 -8.86 10.73 -13.29
N PHE A 61 -9.82 10.53 -12.36
CA PHE A 61 -11.10 11.27 -12.35
C PHE A 61 -11.38 12.01 -11.03
N GLY A 62 -10.58 11.78 -9.99
CA GLY A 62 -10.77 12.35 -8.66
C GLY A 62 -10.41 13.83 -8.54
N GLU A 63 -10.87 14.44 -7.46
CA GLU A 63 -10.43 15.78 -7.07
C GLU A 63 -8.91 15.80 -6.80
N PRO A 64 -8.21 16.92 -7.06
CA PRO A 64 -6.75 16.96 -7.04
C PRO A 64 -6.09 16.43 -5.76
N LEU A 65 -6.70 16.64 -4.58
CA LEU A 65 -6.17 16.15 -3.31
C LEU A 65 -6.31 14.61 -3.19
N ARG A 66 -7.52 14.09 -3.41
CA ARG A 66 -7.80 12.64 -3.37
C ARG A 66 -7.03 11.89 -4.45
N ALA A 67 -6.86 12.47 -5.64
CA ALA A 67 -6.04 11.91 -6.71
C ALA A 67 -4.58 11.72 -6.26
N ARG A 68 -3.98 12.68 -5.54
CA ARG A 68 -2.62 12.56 -5.00
C ARG A 68 -2.51 11.50 -3.90
N HIS A 69 -3.51 11.39 -3.03
CA HIS A 69 -3.58 10.34 -2.02
C HIS A 69 -3.67 8.96 -2.65
N ALA A 70 -4.58 8.79 -3.61
CA ALA A 70 -4.76 7.56 -4.36
C ALA A 70 -3.49 7.17 -5.13
N MET A 71 -2.81 8.15 -5.75
CA MET A 71 -1.54 7.93 -6.45
C MET A 71 -0.44 7.47 -5.48
N SER A 72 -0.39 8.01 -4.27
CA SER A 72 0.58 7.60 -3.25
C SER A 72 0.39 6.13 -2.85
N ILE A 73 -0.85 5.68 -2.70
CA ILE A 73 -1.20 4.27 -2.41
C ILE A 73 -0.82 3.37 -3.60
N SER A 74 -1.23 3.76 -4.82
CA SER A 74 -0.93 2.99 -6.03
C SER A 74 0.58 2.85 -6.26
N PHE A 75 1.32 3.95 -6.11
CA PHE A 75 2.77 3.96 -6.21
C PHE A 75 3.43 2.99 -5.22
N PHE A 76 3.05 3.06 -3.93
CA PHE A 76 3.58 2.16 -2.91
C PHE A 76 3.41 0.69 -3.28
N VAL A 77 2.19 0.29 -3.65
CA VAL A 77 1.91 -1.13 -3.99
C VAL A 77 2.61 -1.54 -5.28
N ASN A 78 2.74 -0.64 -6.26
CA ASN A 78 3.49 -0.94 -7.48
C ASN A 78 5.01 -1.09 -7.23
N MET A 79 5.59 -0.31 -6.31
CA MET A 79 6.99 -0.50 -5.91
C MET A 79 7.19 -1.80 -5.13
N LEU A 80 6.23 -2.19 -4.29
CA LEU A 80 6.25 -3.49 -3.64
C LEU A 80 6.16 -4.64 -4.66
N ARG A 81 5.27 -4.52 -5.66
CA ARG A 81 5.18 -5.48 -6.76
C ARG A 81 6.48 -5.59 -7.55
N LEU A 82 7.19 -4.48 -7.76
CA LEU A 82 8.51 -4.49 -8.38
C LEU A 82 9.52 -5.26 -7.53
N ALA A 83 9.56 -5.00 -6.21
CA ALA A 83 10.43 -5.73 -5.28
C ALA A 83 10.14 -7.23 -5.26
N GLU A 84 8.86 -7.62 -5.20
CA GLU A 84 8.41 -9.02 -5.32
C GLU A 84 8.84 -9.65 -6.64
N THR A 85 8.68 -8.93 -7.74
CA THR A 85 9.08 -9.41 -9.07
C THR A 85 10.58 -9.63 -9.13
N VAL A 86 11.39 -8.70 -8.58
CA VAL A 86 12.85 -8.84 -8.49
C VAL A 86 13.22 -10.07 -7.67
N LYS A 87 12.59 -10.30 -6.51
CA LYS A 87 12.80 -11.51 -5.70
C LYS A 87 12.41 -12.78 -6.46
N TYR A 88 11.28 -12.78 -7.16
CA TYR A 88 10.80 -13.93 -7.93
C TYR A 88 11.78 -14.33 -9.05
N VAL A 89 12.34 -13.34 -9.76
CA VAL A 89 13.32 -13.61 -10.84
C VAL A 89 14.76 -13.80 -10.33
N ARG A 90 15.04 -13.48 -9.05
CA ARG A 90 16.34 -13.64 -8.38
C ARG A 90 16.13 -14.25 -6.98
N PRO A 91 15.84 -15.56 -6.89
CA PRO A 91 15.37 -16.18 -5.65
C PRO A 91 16.45 -16.31 -4.56
N ASP A 92 17.72 -16.32 -4.94
CA ASP A 92 18.81 -16.58 -3.99
C ASP A 92 19.32 -15.27 -3.36
N VAL A 93 19.19 -15.18 -2.04
CA VAL A 93 19.84 -14.15 -1.22
C VAL A 93 21.15 -14.72 -0.68
N SER A 94 22.27 -14.05 -0.97
CA SER A 94 23.56 -14.41 -0.38
C SER A 94 23.52 -14.22 1.14
N ALA A 95 23.83 -15.29 1.89
CA ALA A 95 23.92 -15.24 3.35
C ALA A 95 24.95 -14.20 3.84
N GLU A 96 26.04 -14.02 3.09
CA GLU A 96 27.05 -13.00 3.35
C GLU A 96 26.46 -11.58 3.23
N ARG A 97 25.73 -11.31 2.15
CA ARG A 97 25.07 -10.01 1.94
C ARG A 97 23.97 -9.74 2.97
N LEU A 98 23.23 -10.78 3.37
CA LEU A 98 22.24 -10.66 4.44
C LEU A 98 22.90 -10.30 5.77
N ALA A 99 24.04 -10.93 6.09
CA ALA A 99 24.80 -10.61 7.31
C ALA A 99 25.33 -9.17 7.27
N GLU A 100 25.81 -8.70 6.12
CA GLU A 100 26.31 -7.33 5.93
C GLU A 100 25.20 -6.27 6.13
N ALA A 101 24.02 -6.52 5.55
CA ALA A 101 22.88 -5.59 5.58
C ALA A 101 22.19 -5.48 6.97
N ARG A 102 22.54 -6.35 7.93
CA ARG A 102 21.96 -6.30 9.29
C ARG A 102 22.36 -5.04 10.04
N GLY A 103 23.66 -4.80 10.16
CA GLY A 103 24.22 -3.77 11.03
C GLY A 103 24.64 -2.47 10.34
N ALA A 104 24.79 -2.47 9.02
CA ALA A 104 25.33 -1.36 8.26
C ALA A 104 24.39 -0.89 7.14
N LEU A 105 24.46 0.41 6.83
CA LEU A 105 23.88 0.97 5.62
C LEU A 105 24.88 0.74 4.49
N ILE A 106 24.51 -0.06 3.50
CA ILE A 106 25.39 -0.40 2.39
C ILE A 106 25.11 0.58 1.24
N PRO A 107 26.12 1.32 0.76
CA PRO A 107 25.94 2.21 -0.38
C PRO A 107 25.44 1.47 -1.62
N LEU A 108 24.47 2.07 -2.31
CA LEU A 108 23.92 1.58 -3.57
C LEU A 108 24.36 2.51 -4.70
N TYR A 109 23.55 3.49 -5.06
CA TYR A 109 23.81 4.47 -6.10
C TYR A 109 23.40 5.86 -5.61
N ASP A 110 24.06 6.91 -6.08
CA ASP A 110 23.69 8.31 -5.81
C ASP A 110 23.42 8.60 -4.32
N GLU A 111 24.34 8.15 -3.46
CA GLU A 111 24.27 8.26 -1.99
C GLU A 111 23.09 7.53 -1.31
N VAL A 112 22.22 6.86 -2.09
CA VAL A 112 21.20 5.97 -1.57
C VAL A 112 21.89 4.74 -0.98
N CYS A 113 21.44 4.32 0.19
CA CYS A 113 21.93 3.12 0.86
C CYS A 113 20.81 2.10 1.07
N THR A 114 21.17 0.86 1.36
CA THR A 114 20.22 -0.12 1.90
C THR A 114 19.63 0.38 3.23
N PHE A 115 18.49 -0.19 3.62
CA PHE A 115 18.03 -0.06 5.00
C PHE A 115 18.83 -1.01 5.90
N SER A 116 19.05 -0.63 7.15
CA SER A 116 19.57 -1.56 8.16
C SER A 116 18.42 -2.45 8.64
N ILE A 117 18.62 -3.78 8.59
CA ILE A 117 17.61 -4.74 9.05
C ILE A 117 17.42 -4.62 10.56
N ASP A 118 18.51 -4.44 11.31
CA ASP A 118 18.45 -4.45 12.78
C ASP A 118 18.15 -3.06 13.38
N LYS A 119 18.33 -1.98 12.62
CA LYS A 119 18.10 -0.58 13.04
C LYS A 119 17.10 0.12 12.11
N GLN A 120 15.93 -0.49 11.94
CA GLN A 120 14.91 -0.04 11.00
C GLN A 120 14.01 1.06 11.58
N ASP A 121 14.15 2.31 11.12
CA ASP A 121 13.20 3.40 11.40
C ASP A 121 12.51 3.95 10.15
N VAL A 122 13.03 3.60 8.96
CA VAL A 122 12.55 4.17 7.70
C VAL A 122 11.08 3.81 7.50
N PHE A 123 10.71 2.54 7.72
CA PHE A 123 9.33 2.10 7.53
C PHE A 123 8.37 2.61 8.61
N LEU A 124 8.79 2.67 9.88
CA LEU A 124 8.01 3.31 10.94
C LEU A 124 7.71 4.77 10.60
N ASN A 125 8.75 5.53 10.24
CA ASN A 125 8.61 6.95 9.92
C ASN A 125 7.87 7.17 8.59
N LEU A 126 8.02 6.28 7.61
CA LEU A 126 7.24 6.34 6.37
C LEU A 126 5.75 6.09 6.64
N THR A 127 5.40 5.12 7.49
CA THR A 127 4.01 4.88 7.88
C THR A 127 3.41 6.05 8.66
N ARG A 128 4.16 6.68 9.58
CA ARG A 128 3.72 7.92 10.25
C ARG A 128 3.39 9.02 9.24
N ARG A 129 4.27 9.24 8.25
CA ARG A 129 4.05 10.22 7.17
C ARG A 129 2.85 9.86 6.31
N PHE A 130 2.67 8.59 5.99
CA PHE A 130 1.55 8.13 5.19
C PHE A 130 0.21 8.30 5.92
N ASN A 131 0.17 8.00 7.22
CA ASN A 131 -1.02 8.24 8.04
C ASN A 131 -1.35 9.74 8.15
N ALA A 132 -0.34 10.59 8.31
CA ALA A 132 -0.53 12.05 8.31
C ALA A 132 -0.96 12.60 6.94
N LEU A 133 -0.47 12.00 5.84
CA LEU A 133 -0.89 12.36 4.49
C LEU A 133 -2.36 12.06 4.26
N LEU A 134 -2.87 10.95 4.80
CA LEU A 134 -4.22 10.46 4.54
C LEU A 134 -5.28 10.88 5.56
N CYS A 135 -4.91 11.55 6.66
CA CYS A 135 -5.81 11.75 7.81
C CYS A 135 -7.10 12.52 7.48
N ASP A 136 -7.08 13.35 6.43
CA ASP A 136 -8.22 14.17 6.01
C ASP A 136 -9.02 13.53 4.86
N ASP A 137 -8.68 12.30 4.43
CA ASP A 137 -9.39 11.56 3.40
C ASP A 137 -9.80 10.16 3.89
N PRO A 138 -10.97 10.03 4.55
CA PRO A 138 -11.42 8.77 5.16
C PRO A 138 -11.49 7.59 4.18
N VAL A 139 -11.76 7.86 2.90
CA VAL A 139 -11.82 6.81 1.87
C VAL A 139 -10.43 6.24 1.60
N MET A 140 -9.46 7.12 1.36
CA MET A 140 -8.08 6.72 1.07
C MET A 140 -7.40 6.14 2.32
N GLU A 141 -7.67 6.71 3.50
CA GLU A 141 -7.18 6.16 4.77
C GLU A 141 -7.67 4.72 4.98
N ALA A 142 -8.96 4.45 4.78
CA ALA A 142 -9.52 3.11 4.98
C ALA A 142 -8.97 2.10 3.97
N ILE A 143 -8.82 2.50 2.69
CA ILE A 143 -8.16 1.67 1.67
C ILE A 143 -6.72 1.36 2.06
N TRP A 144 -5.95 2.37 2.48
CA TRP A 144 -4.57 2.20 2.91
C TRP A 144 -4.43 1.23 4.08
N ARG A 145 -5.26 1.40 5.13
CA ARG A 145 -5.26 0.55 6.31
C ARG A 145 -5.58 -0.91 5.97
N GLU A 146 -6.57 -1.13 5.10
CA GLU A 146 -6.91 -2.48 4.66
C GLU A 146 -5.80 -3.09 3.81
N ILE A 147 -5.14 -2.32 2.94
CA ILE A 147 -3.96 -2.79 2.19
C ILE A 147 -2.85 -3.20 3.15
N LEU A 148 -2.48 -2.37 4.14
CA LEU A 148 -1.46 -2.72 5.13
C LEU A 148 -1.84 -3.99 5.90
N LYS A 149 -3.10 -4.12 6.33
CA LYS A 149 -3.59 -5.32 7.02
C LYS A 149 -3.39 -6.58 6.18
N ARG A 150 -3.71 -6.51 4.89
CA ARG A 150 -3.54 -7.64 3.95
C ARG A 150 -2.07 -7.95 3.67
N LEU A 151 -1.20 -6.94 3.64
CA LEU A 151 0.23 -7.13 3.51
C LEU A 151 0.80 -7.87 4.72
N HIS A 152 0.42 -7.48 5.94
CA HIS A 152 0.84 -8.18 7.17
C HIS A 152 0.31 -9.62 7.27
N ALA A 153 -0.84 -9.90 6.66
CA ALA A 153 -1.40 -11.25 6.63
C ALA A 153 -0.80 -12.17 5.54
N GLY A 154 -0.07 -11.61 4.57
CA GLY A 154 0.49 -12.34 3.45
C GLY A 154 1.98 -12.60 3.59
N ASN A 155 2.52 -13.57 2.86
CA ASN A 155 3.97 -13.77 2.74
C ASN A 155 4.51 -12.90 1.59
N ASN A 156 5.23 -11.85 1.93
CA ASN A 156 5.84 -10.90 1.00
C ASN A 156 7.21 -10.40 1.53
N VAL A 157 7.92 -9.62 0.72
CA VAL A 157 9.25 -9.07 1.04
C VAL A 157 9.24 -8.20 2.30
N ILE A 158 8.13 -7.53 2.64
CA ILE A 158 8.04 -6.75 3.88
C ILE A 158 8.01 -7.70 5.08
N THR A 159 7.10 -8.67 5.08
CA THR A 159 6.94 -9.61 6.21
C THR A 159 8.17 -10.51 6.38
N GLU A 160 8.81 -10.92 5.29
CA GLU A 160 10.05 -11.70 5.34
C GLU A 160 11.19 -10.90 6.00
N MET A 161 11.36 -9.64 5.59
CA MET A 161 12.36 -8.76 6.20
C MET A 161 12.01 -8.43 7.66
N ALA A 162 10.73 -8.31 7.99
CA ALA A 162 10.26 -8.07 9.35
C ALA A 162 10.59 -9.25 10.28
N HIS A 163 10.27 -10.49 9.89
CA HIS A 163 10.58 -11.70 10.66
C HIS A 163 12.10 -11.91 10.86
N GLY A 164 12.91 -11.39 9.94
CA GLY A 164 14.37 -11.42 10.03
C GLY A 164 14.97 -10.37 10.97
N SER A 165 14.17 -9.42 11.46
CA SER A 165 14.62 -8.23 12.20
C SER A 165 14.30 -8.31 13.71
N PRO A 166 15.20 -7.86 14.59
CA PRO A 166 14.91 -7.68 16.02
C PRO A 166 13.88 -6.57 16.30
N VAL A 167 13.56 -5.73 15.32
CA VAL A 167 12.59 -4.63 15.43
C VAL A 167 11.42 -4.81 14.47
N GLU A 168 10.91 -6.04 14.37
CA GLU A 168 9.79 -6.44 13.50
C GLU A 168 8.62 -5.45 13.50
N ALA A 169 8.21 -4.96 14.68
CA ALA A 169 7.10 -4.02 14.83
C ALA A 169 7.28 -2.68 14.08
N ARG A 170 8.50 -2.34 13.64
CA ARG A 170 8.78 -1.11 12.89
C ARG A 170 8.59 -1.26 11.37
N TYR A 171 8.31 -2.46 10.87
CA TYR A 171 8.08 -2.72 9.44
C TYR A 171 6.63 -2.41 9.07
N PHE A 172 6.39 -1.19 8.57
CA PHE A 172 5.08 -0.69 8.15
C PHE A 172 3.94 -0.96 9.15
N PRO A 173 4.06 -0.56 10.43
CA PRO A 173 3.11 -0.92 11.48
C PRO A 173 1.67 -0.48 11.17
N LEU A 174 0.68 -1.33 11.49
CA LEU A 174 -0.74 -0.97 11.35
C LEU A 174 -1.12 0.24 12.21
N ASP A 175 -0.51 0.34 13.39
CA ASP A 175 -0.60 1.49 14.26
C ASP A 175 0.80 1.94 14.69
N PRO A 176 1.34 3.02 14.10
CA PRO A 176 2.64 3.55 14.50
C PRO A 176 2.59 4.33 15.82
N ARG A 177 1.41 4.55 16.41
CA ARG A 177 1.27 5.31 17.66
C ARG A 177 1.82 4.49 18.81
N GLY A 178 2.79 5.05 19.54
CA GLY A 178 3.42 4.41 20.70
C GLY A 178 4.68 3.60 20.40
N LEU A 179 5.04 3.40 19.12
CA LEU A 179 6.37 2.88 18.76
C LEU A 179 7.37 4.02 18.77
N THR A 180 8.53 3.86 19.41
CA THR A 180 9.63 4.84 19.37
C THR A 180 10.64 4.48 18.29
N ASP A 181 11.09 5.46 17.52
CA ASP A 181 12.22 5.29 16.60
C ASP A 181 13.57 5.26 17.35
N ASN A 182 14.70 5.08 16.65
CA ASN A 182 16.04 5.07 17.28
C ASN A 182 16.44 6.41 17.92
N TYR A 183 15.68 7.49 17.67
CA TYR A 183 15.88 8.82 18.23
C TYR A 183 14.92 9.12 19.39
N GLY A 184 14.10 8.15 19.81
CA GLY A 184 13.15 8.29 20.91
C GLY A 184 11.89 9.08 20.55
N ARG A 185 11.56 9.21 19.26
CA ARG A 185 10.35 9.89 18.77
C ARG A 185 9.21 8.93 18.48
#